data_AF-A0A136L0N6-F1
#
_entry.id   AF-A0A136L0N6-F1
#
_cell.length_a   1.000
_cell.length_b   1.000
_cell.length_c   1.000
_cell.angle_alpha   90.00
_cell.angle_beta   90.00
_cell.angle_gamma   90.00
#
_symmetry.space_group_name_H-M   'P 1'
#
loop_
_entity.id
_entity.type
_entity.pdbx_description
1 polymer ?
#
loop_
_entity_poly.entity_id
_entity_poly.type
_entity_poly.pdbx_seq_one_letter_code
_entity_poly.pdbx_strand_id
1 'polypeptide(L)' 'MSKQMSLLTHKKVVLILGSEVTGVEEELLSLSDEIFSIEMYGEKRSLNVAIAFSIAAYELSKNHATL' A
#
# COMPACT_ATOMS: atom_id res chain seq x y z
N MET A 1 6.33 -0.54 -7.02
CA MET A 1 6.30 -0.01 -5.63
C MET A 1 7.52 0.86 -5.27
N SER A 2 8.76 0.50 -5.64
CA SER A 2 9.99 1.19 -5.19
C SER A 2 10.16 2.65 -5.63
N LYS A 3 9.51 3.10 -6.72
CA LYS A 3 9.65 4.49 -7.20
C LYS A 3 8.61 5.46 -6.62
N GLN A 4 7.47 4.95 -6.12
CA GLN A 4 6.41 5.78 -5.54
C GLN A 4 6.60 6.07 -4.04
N MET A 5 7.30 5.20 -3.30
CA MET A 5 7.29 5.26 -1.83
C MET A 5 8.34 6.16 -1.18
N SER A 6 9.08 6.95 -1.97
CA SER A 6 10.20 7.79 -1.48
C SER A 6 9.76 9.03 -0.70
N LEU A 7 8.46 9.26 -0.53
CA LEU A 7 7.89 10.47 0.09
C LEU A 7 7.45 10.27 1.54
N LEU A 8 7.59 9.07 2.10
CA LEU A 8 7.26 8.77 3.50
C LEU A 8 8.33 9.28 4.46
N THR A 9 8.41 10.60 4.58
CA THR A 9 9.23 11.33 5.55
C THR A 9 8.51 11.53 6.89
N HIS A 10 7.22 11.19 6.94
CA HIS A 10 6.36 11.38 8.11
C HIS A 10 6.51 10.25 9.12
N LYS A 11 6.70 10.59 10.40
CA LYS A 11 6.85 9.61 11.50
C LYS A 11 5.59 8.78 11.77
N LYS A 12 4.43 9.17 11.24
CA LYS A 12 3.14 8.47 11.42
C LYS A 12 2.50 8.30 10.05
N VAL A 13 2.08 7.07 9.75
CA VAL A 13 1.48 6.69 8.47
C VAL A 13 0.19 5.94 8.76
N VAL A 14 -0.85 6.21 7.97
CA VAL A 14 -2.08 5.42 7.94
C VAL A 14 -2.07 4.62 6.64
N LEU A 15 -2.18 3.30 6.75
CA LEU A 15 -2.29 2.42 5.59
C LEU A 15 -3.75 2.02 5.41
N ILE A 16 -4.31 2.36 4.25
CA ILE A 16 -5.67 2.01 3.85
C ILE A 16 -5.61 0.82 2.90
N LEU A 17 -6.42 -0.21 3.14
CA LEU A 17 -6.58 -1.37 2.26
C LEU A 17 -8.03 -1.52 1.85
N GLY A 18 -8.22 -1.92 0.60
CA GLY A 18 -9.55 -2.15 0.03
C GLY A 18 -10.12 -3.51 0.43
N SER A 19 -11.45 -3.61 0.35
CA SER A 19 -12.15 -4.89 0.42
C SER A 19 -11.80 -5.77 -0.78
N GLU A 20 -11.79 -7.09 -0.59
CA GLU A 20 -11.53 -8.07 -1.68
C GLU A 20 -12.56 -7.99 -2.80
N VAL A 21 -13.76 -7.50 -2.50
CA VAL A 21 -14.88 -7.44 -3.45
C VAL A 21 -14.94 -6.08 -4.14
N THR A 22 -14.80 -4.99 -3.37
CA THR A 22 -15.10 -3.63 -3.84
C THR A 22 -13.88 -2.72 -3.94
N GLY A 23 -12.72 -3.16 -3.44
CA GLY A 23 -11.52 -2.32 -3.40
C GLY A 23 -11.61 -1.19 -2.36
N VAL A 24 -10.88 -0.10 -2.61
CA VAL A 24 -10.90 1.12 -1.79
C VAL A 24 -11.88 2.11 -2.42
N GLU A 25 -12.68 2.78 -1.58
CA GLU A 25 -13.62 3.80 -2.02
C GLU A 25 -12.91 5.02 -2.62
N GLU A 26 -13.50 5.61 -3.67
CA GLU A 26 -12.91 6.74 -4.40
C GLU A 26 -12.67 7.96 -3.51
N GLU A 27 -13.57 8.21 -2.55
CA GLU A 27 -13.42 9.29 -1.56
C GLU A 27 -12.13 9.12 -0.73
N LEU A 28 -11.83 7.89 -0.27
CA LEU A 28 -10.61 7.60 0.48
C LEU A 28 -9.35 7.75 -0.39
N LEU A 29 -9.43 7.35 -1.66
CA LEU A 29 -8.34 7.56 -2.61
C LEU A 29 -8.08 9.05 -2.83
N SER A 30 -9.13 9.86 -2.97
CA SER A 30 -9.00 11.32 -3.16
C SER A 30 -8.37 12.05 -1.97
N LEU A 31 -8.50 11.49 -0.76
CA LEU A 31 -7.93 12.00 0.48
C LEU A 31 -6.51 11.50 0.76
N SER A 32 -6.03 10.51 0.00
CA SER A 32 -4.74 9.88 0.25
C SER A 32 -3.59 10.70 -0.33
N ASP A 33 -2.53 10.90 0.45
CA ASP A 33 -1.30 11.56 -0.02
C ASP A 33 -0.62 10.75 -1.12
N GLU A 34 -0.65 9.43 -0.99
CA GLU A 34 0.00 8.48 -1.90
C GLU A 34 -0.90 7.27 -2.16
N ILE A 35 -0.92 6.83 -3.41
CA ILE A 35 -1.64 5.63 -3.84
C ILE A 35 -0.66 4.71 -4.56
N PHE A 36 -0.58 3.46 -4.10
CA PHE A 36 0.30 2.45 -4.71
C PHE A 36 -0.39 1.09 -4.79
N SER A 37 0.08 0.27 -5.73
CA SER A 37 -0.37 -1.10 -5.91
C SER A 37 0.82 -2.06 -5.94
N ILE A 38 0.58 -3.28 -5.46
CA ILE A 38 1.52 -4.39 -5.66
C ILE A 38 1.38 -4.83 -7.12
N GLU A 39 2.50 -4.91 -7.81
CA GLU A 39 2.51 -5.34 -9.21
C GLU A 39 2.14 -6.82 -9.30
N MET A 40 1.14 -7.12 -10.13
CA MET A 40 0.62 -8.47 -10.31
C MET A 40 1.10 -9.01 -11.66
N TYR A 41 1.67 -10.22 -11.64
CA TYR A 41 2.04 -10.93 -12.85
C TYR A 41 1.11 -12.13 -13.07
N GLY A 42 0.76 -12.39 -14.33
CA GLY A 42 -0.14 -13.48 -14.71
C GLY A 42 -1.63 -13.09 -14.65
N GLU A 43 -2.50 -14.10 -14.53
CA GLU A 43 -3.95 -13.89 -14.66
C GLU A 43 -4.64 -13.35 -13.40
N LYS A 44 -4.00 -13.46 -12.24
CA LYS A 44 -4.56 -12.99 -10.97
C LYS A 44 -4.50 -11.47 -10.90
N ARG A 45 -5.64 -10.86 -10.55
CA ARG A 45 -5.82 -9.40 -10.53
C ARG A 45 -5.70 -8.80 -9.13
N SER A 46 -5.64 -9.62 -8.10
CA SER A 46 -5.50 -9.21 -6.70
C SER A 46 -4.79 -10.29 -5.87
N LEU A 47 -4.24 -9.85 -4.74
CA LEU A 47 -3.81 -10.71 -3.64
C LEU A 47 -4.89 -10.75 -2.57
N ASN A 48 -4.86 -11.79 -1.74
CA ASN A 48 -5.59 -11.77 -0.49
C ASN A 48 -5.16 -10.53 0.34
N VAL A 49 -6.13 -9.89 1.00
CA VAL A 49 -5.91 -8.61 1.68
C VAL A 49 -4.84 -8.69 2.78
N ALA A 50 -4.73 -9.83 3.48
CA ALA A 50 -3.71 -10.01 4.52
C ALA A 50 -2.29 -10.11 3.93
N ILE A 51 -2.15 -10.73 2.75
CA ILE A 51 -0.88 -10.81 2.03
C ILE A 51 -0.50 -9.43 1.48
N ALA A 52 -1.46 -8.70 0.91
CA ALA A 52 -1.26 -7.34 0.44
C ALA A 52 -0.81 -6.42 1.59
N PHE A 53 -1.47 -6.51 2.75
CA PHE A 53 -1.07 -5.80 3.97
C PHE A 53 0.37 -6.14 4.38
N SER A 54 0.72 -7.43 4.44
CA SER A 54 2.04 -7.87 4.90
C SER A 54 3.16 -7.31 4.03
N ILE A 55 2.99 -7.34 2.71
CA ILE A 55 3.97 -6.79 1.75
C ILE A 55 4.07 -5.28 1.90
N ALA A 56 2.93 -4.57 1.96
CA ALA A 56 2.90 -3.12 2.12
C ALA A 56 3.54 -2.69 3.44
N ALA A 57 3.13 -3.27 4.56
CA ALA A 57 3.66 -2.96 5.89
C ALA A 57 5.17 -3.23 5.99
N TYR A 58 5.66 -4.34 5.42
CA TYR A 58 7.09 -4.64 5.37
C TYR A 58 7.86 -3.56 4.61
N GLU A 59 7.39 -3.19 3.40
CA GLU A 59 8.06 -2.16 2.61
C GLU A 59 8.02 -0.80 3.32
N LEU A 60 6.90 -0.43 3.94
CA LEU A 60 6.78 0.80 4.74
C LEU A 60 7.76 0.80 5.92
N SER A 61 7.93 -0.34 6.57
CA SER A 61 8.84 -0.49 7.71
C SER A 61 10.31 -0.27 7.33
N LYS A 62 10.72 -0.60 6.10
CA LYS A 62 12.11 -0.41 5.63
C LYS A 62 12.53 1.07 5.61
N ASN A 63 11.58 1.98 5.37
CA ASN A 63 11.86 3.42 5.38
C ASN A 63 11.88 4.02 6.79
N HIS A 64 11.33 3.30 7.78
CA HIS A 64 11.34 3.70 9.20
C HIS A 64 12.36 2.94 10.04
N ALA A 65 12.92 1.85 9.52
CA ALA A 65 14.03 1.11 10.12
C ALA A 65 15.31 1.92 9.99
N THR A 66 15.46 2.91 10.87
CA THR A 66 16.74 3.55 11.13
C THR A 66 17.61 2.53 11.87
N LEU A 67 18.58 1.94 11.18
CA LEU A 67 19.82 1.45 11.79
C LEU A 67 20.89 2.52 11.60
#